data_AF-A0A369GFR1-F1
#
_entry.id   AF-A0A369GFR1-F1
#
_cell.length_a   1.000
_cell.length_b   1.000
_cell.length_c   1.000
_cell.angle_alpha   90.00
_cell.angle_beta   90.00
_cell.angle_gamma   90.00
#
_symmetry.space_group_name_H-M   'P 1'
#
loop_
_entity.id
_entity.type
_entity.pdbx_description
1 polymer ?
#
loop_
_entity_poly.entity_id
_entity_poly.type
_entity_poly.pdbx_seq_one_letter_code
_entity_poly.pdbx_strand_id
1 'polypeptide(L)'
;MESSITHRLPLGGVEDRVEEEVKQVKQHASDLQPRPPLTDLSDRRILTFWLLTIGSTISFVLWVVAATSVSYIRPLSSSSSSSSTPSSSPSLLTPSSSSSSHTQQQQQQQLLTNSTLSLADALAPAAIAAKNDLARRVSIDIWFAIGLTAALDAIAVVLTFNGLLIRRFHFAVSQRIMFLTSAISYAVLQRHAFVARHPLTSLAIGVGLYMVFDKALDRFERPGPQGTTATSASRWGSLQRYSADLSLVESSWSRAALLSACVGGFGLSLTMLVPPPWSALVPIMHIFFESVFLSAMGAKRTARYLILCSPVFFANICVHWGVSALVSAPRLAIRPSLFLALVLLGRVLLDLLLATGLRRRPELHWARRHALVTTPVLLAFCVALMALQLLGTGVVTYVKPTMVLAIYGLNGAGFLAIASYNVAFNLGEKK
;
A
#
# COMPACT_ATOMS: atom_id res chain seq x y z
N MET A 1 -54.34 -45.42 38.90
CA MET A 1 -53.36 -46.53 38.87
C MET A 1 -52.03 -45.89 38.52
N GLU A 2 -51.28 -45.54 39.57
CA GLU A 2 -50.08 -44.71 39.53
C GLU A 2 -48.87 -45.56 39.11
N SER A 3 -48.18 -45.18 38.05
CA SER A 3 -46.89 -45.77 37.68
C SER A 3 -45.75 -44.90 38.23
N SER A 4 -45.14 -45.38 39.31
CA SER A 4 -43.94 -44.82 39.93
C SER A 4 -42.73 -44.99 39.01
N ILE A 5 -42.10 -43.87 38.61
CA ILE A 5 -40.82 -43.84 37.90
C ILE A 5 -39.73 -43.58 38.93
N THR A 6 -38.99 -44.62 39.29
CA THR A 6 -37.76 -44.50 40.08
C THR A 6 -36.64 -43.89 39.23
N HIS A 7 -36.27 -42.63 39.50
CA HIS A 7 -35.02 -42.03 39.06
C HIS A 7 -33.86 -42.61 39.90
N ARG A 8 -32.97 -43.40 39.29
CA ARG A 8 -31.62 -43.64 39.82
C ARG A 8 -30.69 -42.53 39.29
N LEU A 9 -30.09 -41.77 40.21
CA LEU A 9 -28.96 -40.88 39.92
C LEU A 9 -27.68 -41.71 39.76
N PRO A 10 -26.84 -41.46 38.74
CA PRO A 10 -25.48 -41.98 38.74
C PRO A 10 -24.59 -41.07 39.60
N LEU A 11 -24.32 -41.51 40.83
CA LEU A 11 -23.21 -41.01 41.65
C LEU A 11 -21.94 -41.75 41.20
N GLY A 12 -21.15 -41.10 40.36
CA GLY A 12 -19.84 -41.60 39.93
C GLY A 12 -19.36 -40.84 38.70
N GLY A 13 -18.49 -39.84 38.89
CA GLY A 13 -17.92 -39.09 37.77
C GLY A 13 -17.45 -37.65 38.06
N VAL A 14 -17.43 -37.22 39.33
CA VAL A 14 -16.89 -35.89 39.69
C VAL A 14 -15.39 -35.94 39.99
N GLU A 15 -14.89 -37.00 40.62
CA GLU A 15 -13.45 -37.13 40.91
C GLU A 15 -12.60 -37.41 39.65
N ASP A 16 -13.09 -38.25 38.73
CA ASP A 16 -12.35 -38.57 37.50
C ASP A 16 -12.23 -37.37 36.54
N ARG A 17 -13.25 -36.48 36.50
CA ARG A 17 -13.19 -35.26 35.68
C ARG A 17 -12.20 -34.23 36.22
N VAL A 18 -12.08 -34.12 37.54
CA VAL A 18 -11.12 -33.21 38.17
C VAL A 18 -9.70 -33.76 38.02
N GLU A 19 -9.50 -35.08 38.09
CA GLU A 19 -8.21 -35.68 37.77
C GLU A 19 -7.81 -35.55 36.29
N GLU A 20 -8.75 -35.68 35.35
CA GLU A 20 -8.48 -35.47 33.92
C GLU A 20 -8.19 -33.99 33.60
N GLU A 21 -8.93 -33.03 34.18
CA GLU A 21 -8.62 -31.60 34.02
C GLU A 21 -7.28 -31.25 34.66
N VAL A 22 -6.95 -31.80 35.83
CA VAL A 22 -5.65 -31.58 36.49
C VAL A 22 -4.52 -32.24 35.71
N LYS A 23 -4.72 -33.44 35.12
CA LYS A 23 -3.73 -34.08 34.24
C LYS A 23 -3.56 -33.31 32.93
N GLN A 24 -4.62 -32.80 32.30
CA GLN A 24 -4.51 -31.93 31.11
C GLN A 24 -3.81 -30.61 31.41
N VAL A 25 -4.08 -29.96 32.55
CA VAL A 25 -3.38 -28.75 32.98
C VAL A 25 -1.91 -29.03 33.28
N LYS A 26 -1.58 -30.18 33.88
CA LYS A 26 -0.19 -30.58 34.14
C LYS A 26 0.57 -30.96 32.86
N GLN A 27 -0.10 -31.58 31.88
CA GLN A 27 0.47 -31.89 30.57
C GLN A 27 0.72 -30.62 29.73
N HIS A 28 -0.17 -29.62 29.81
CA HIS A 28 0.06 -28.33 29.16
C HIS A 28 1.12 -27.48 29.85
N ALA A 29 1.35 -27.66 31.16
CA ALA A 29 2.42 -27.00 31.89
C ALA A 29 3.81 -27.61 31.59
N SER A 30 3.89 -28.91 31.28
CA SER A 30 5.15 -29.59 30.93
C SER A 30 5.67 -29.32 29.52
N ASP A 31 4.86 -28.73 28.62
CA ASP A 31 5.26 -28.37 27.25
C ASP A 31 5.77 -26.93 27.08
N LEU A 32 5.81 -26.16 28.18
CA LEU A 32 6.41 -24.83 28.20
C LEU A 32 7.90 -24.92 28.49
N GLN A 33 8.66 -25.64 27.65
CA GLN A 33 10.09 -25.37 27.60
C GLN A 33 10.27 -23.90 27.16
N PRO A 34 11.03 -23.08 27.93
CA PRO A 34 11.31 -21.71 27.53
C PRO A 34 11.99 -21.76 26.16
N ARG A 35 11.35 -21.14 25.15
CA ARG A 35 11.91 -21.10 23.80
C ARG A 35 13.29 -20.43 23.87
N PRO A 36 14.32 -20.99 23.21
CA PRO A 36 15.66 -20.43 23.23
C PRO A 36 15.63 -18.99 22.72
N PRO A 37 16.49 -18.11 23.26
CA PRO A 37 16.53 -16.72 22.83
C PRO A 37 16.89 -16.66 21.34
N LEU A 38 16.28 -15.74 20.57
CA LEU A 38 16.51 -15.59 19.12
C LEU A 38 17.97 -15.27 18.73
N THR A 39 18.84 -15.08 19.72
CA THR A 39 20.29 -14.91 19.58
C THR A 39 21.07 -16.22 19.53
N ASP A 40 20.45 -17.34 19.89
CA ASP A 40 21.09 -18.65 19.85
C ASP A 40 21.07 -19.24 18.43
N LEU A 41 22.09 -18.87 17.64
CA LEU A 41 22.26 -19.34 16.26
C LEU A 41 22.64 -20.82 16.17
N SER A 42 22.89 -21.50 17.29
CA SER A 42 23.14 -22.95 17.29
C SER A 42 21.86 -23.75 17.06
N ASP A 43 20.68 -23.20 17.42
CA ASP A 43 19.40 -23.79 17.07
C ASP A 43 19.11 -23.61 15.57
N ARG A 44 19.02 -24.73 14.85
CA ARG A 44 18.71 -24.76 13.42
C ARG A 44 17.42 -24.00 13.06
N ARG A 45 16.43 -23.95 13.96
CA ARG A 45 15.17 -23.20 13.76
C ARG A 45 15.42 -21.71 13.81
N ILE A 46 16.19 -21.22 14.78
CA ILE A 46 16.56 -19.80 14.89
C ILE A 46 17.39 -19.38 13.67
N LEU A 47 18.35 -20.21 13.26
CA LEU A 47 19.12 -19.98 12.04
C LEU A 47 18.21 -19.92 10.80
N THR A 48 17.26 -20.85 10.66
CA THR A 48 16.28 -20.87 9.56
C THR A 48 15.42 -19.61 9.54
N PHE A 49 14.95 -19.16 10.70
CA PHE A 49 14.19 -17.92 10.85
C PHE A 49 14.98 -16.70 10.32
N TRP A 50 16.24 -16.56 10.72
CA TRP A 50 17.09 -15.46 10.28
C TRP A 50 17.41 -15.53 8.79
N LEU A 51 17.73 -16.72 8.26
CA LEU A 51 17.97 -16.91 6.83
C LEU A 51 16.75 -16.56 5.98
N LEU A 52 15.55 -17.00 6.38
CA LEU A 52 14.31 -16.65 5.69
C LEU A 52 14.03 -15.15 5.74
N THR A 53 14.25 -14.51 6.89
CA THR A 53 14.01 -13.07 7.07
C THR A 53 15.00 -12.23 6.27
N ILE A 54 16.29 -12.55 6.31
CA ILE A 54 17.34 -11.87 5.55
C ILE A 54 17.13 -12.10 4.05
N GLY A 55 16.93 -13.35 3.62
CA GLY A 55 16.73 -13.70 2.21
C GLY A 55 15.52 -13.00 1.61
N SER A 56 14.42 -12.90 2.36
CA SER A 56 13.22 -12.20 1.90
C SER A 56 13.39 -10.68 1.90
N THR A 57 14.20 -10.12 2.81
CA THR A 57 14.56 -8.69 2.81
C THR A 57 15.42 -8.35 1.59
N ILE A 58 16.41 -9.18 1.28
CA ILE A 58 17.22 -9.05 0.06
C ILE A 58 16.31 -9.15 -1.17
N SER A 59 15.40 -10.13 -1.20
CA SER A 59 14.42 -10.28 -2.28
C SER A 59 13.56 -9.03 -2.45
N PHE A 60 13.11 -8.41 -1.36
CA PHE A 60 12.34 -7.16 -1.42
C PHE A 60 13.15 -6.04 -2.06
N VAL A 61 14.40 -5.84 -1.66
CA VAL A 61 15.28 -4.81 -2.26
C VAL A 61 15.49 -5.07 -3.75
N LEU A 62 15.78 -6.32 -4.14
CA LEU A 62 15.94 -6.69 -5.55
C LEU A 62 14.66 -6.44 -6.36
N TRP A 63 13.49 -6.75 -5.79
CA TRP A 63 12.20 -6.47 -6.43
C TRP A 63 11.90 -4.98 -6.53
N VAL A 64 12.32 -4.17 -5.55
CA VAL A 64 12.21 -2.70 -5.66
C VAL A 64 13.05 -2.21 -6.84
N VAL A 65 14.30 -2.69 -6.98
CA VAL A 65 15.15 -2.35 -8.12
C VAL A 65 14.49 -2.80 -9.43
N ALA A 66 14.02 -4.04 -9.52
CA ALA A 66 13.39 -4.58 -10.72
C ALA A 66 12.12 -3.80 -11.10
N ALA A 67 11.19 -3.59 -10.16
CA ALA A 67 9.95 -2.84 -10.41
C ALA A 67 10.24 -1.37 -10.76
N THR A 68 11.26 -0.76 -10.14
CA THR A 68 11.73 0.57 -10.49
C THR A 68 12.23 0.60 -11.94
N SER A 69 13.12 -0.33 -12.31
CA SER A 69 13.62 -0.47 -13.68
C SER A 69 12.47 -0.67 -14.67
N VAL A 70 11.51 -1.56 -14.39
CA VAL A 70 10.34 -1.78 -15.26
C VAL A 70 9.46 -0.54 -15.36
N SER A 71 9.30 0.24 -14.28
CA SER A 71 8.55 1.50 -14.34
C SER A 71 9.22 2.57 -15.21
N TYR A 72 10.54 2.48 -15.42
CA TYR A 72 11.30 3.34 -16.33
C TYR A 72 11.45 2.76 -17.75
N ILE A 73 11.49 1.43 -17.90
CA ILE A 73 11.59 0.71 -19.17
C ILE A 73 10.17 0.56 -19.75
N ARG A 74 9.74 1.55 -20.54
CA ARG A 74 8.51 1.45 -21.34
C ARG A 74 8.59 0.35 -22.40
N PRO A 75 7.45 -0.24 -22.80
CA PRO A 75 7.23 -0.69 -24.17
C PRO A 75 6.46 0.37 -24.99
N LEU A 76 7.05 0.70 -26.14
CA LEU A 76 6.48 0.94 -27.48
C LEU A 76 5.09 1.60 -27.64
N SER A 77 5.10 2.74 -28.33
CA SER A 77 4.03 3.32 -29.16
C SER A 77 2.71 3.73 -28.49
N SER A 78 2.67 4.97 -28.02
CA SER A 78 1.57 5.87 -28.37
C SER A 78 2.17 7.10 -29.05
N SER A 79 2.58 6.90 -30.30
CA SER A 79 2.80 7.95 -31.29
C SER A 79 1.46 8.61 -31.62
N SER A 80 0.86 9.31 -30.66
CA SER A 80 -0.16 10.30 -30.96
C SER A 80 0.56 11.63 -31.12
N SER A 81 1.08 11.84 -32.33
CA SER A 81 1.21 13.13 -33.01
C SER A 81 1.37 14.39 -32.13
N SER A 82 2.60 14.66 -31.72
CA SER A 82 3.09 16.03 -31.64
C SER A 82 4.59 16.00 -31.95
N SER A 83 4.92 16.27 -33.21
CA SER A 83 6.27 16.48 -33.68
C SER A 83 6.95 17.59 -32.87
N SER A 84 7.93 17.23 -32.06
CA SER A 84 9.01 18.14 -31.67
C SER A 84 10.30 17.33 -31.67
N THR A 85 11.09 17.56 -32.72
CA THR A 85 12.44 17.05 -32.96
C THR A 85 13.36 17.25 -31.75
N PRO A 86 14.34 16.34 -31.55
CA PRO A 86 15.31 16.49 -30.47
C PRO A 86 16.29 17.63 -30.77
N SER A 87 16.62 18.39 -29.74
CA SER A 87 17.55 19.51 -29.75
C SER A 87 18.95 19.09 -30.22
N SER A 88 19.35 19.57 -31.41
CA SER A 88 20.75 19.60 -31.83
C SER A 88 21.48 20.72 -31.09
N SER A 89 22.59 20.35 -30.44
CA SER A 89 23.58 21.23 -29.82
C SER A 89 24.03 22.37 -30.75
N PRO A 90 24.37 23.57 -30.23
CA PRO A 90 24.89 24.64 -31.05
C PRO A 90 26.34 24.33 -31.44
N SER A 91 26.54 24.01 -32.71
CA SER A 91 27.86 23.99 -33.35
C SER A 91 28.39 25.41 -33.41
N LEU A 92 29.59 25.65 -32.86
CA LEU A 92 30.36 26.85 -33.10
C LEU A 92 30.59 27.02 -34.60
N LEU A 93 30.14 28.14 -35.17
CA LEU A 93 30.50 28.57 -36.52
C LEU A 93 31.54 29.68 -36.42
N THR A 94 32.74 29.35 -36.89
CA THR A 94 33.80 30.28 -37.29
C THR A 94 33.37 31.07 -38.53
N PRO A 95 33.77 32.35 -38.67
CA PRO A 95 33.54 33.10 -39.88
C PRO A 95 34.71 32.91 -40.85
N SER A 96 34.41 32.47 -42.06
CA SER A 96 35.29 32.68 -43.21
C SER A 96 34.50 33.34 -44.33
N SER A 97 35.05 34.47 -44.77
CA SER A 97 34.62 35.32 -45.87
C SER A 97 34.77 34.62 -47.22
N SER A 98 33.79 34.78 -48.10
CA SER A 98 34.02 35.29 -49.46
C SER A 98 32.72 35.40 -50.27
N SER A 99 32.70 36.47 -51.05
CA SER A 99 31.74 36.98 -52.02
C SER A 99 31.29 36.00 -53.11
N SER A 100 30.00 36.08 -53.50
CA SER A 100 29.60 36.32 -54.89
C SER A 100 28.10 36.57 -55.01
N SER A 101 27.77 37.50 -55.89
CA SER A 101 26.50 38.19 -56.10
C SER A 101 25.60 37.48 -57.13
N HIS A 102 24.34 37.94 -57.18
CA HIS A 102 23.35 37.73 -58.26
C HIS A 102 22.51 36.45 -58.27
N THR A 103 21.67 36.21 -57.24
CA THR A 103 20.32 35.60 -57.45
C THR A 103 19.34 35.78 -56.26
N GLN A 104 19.47 36.84 -55.45
CA GLN A 104 18.83 36.88 -54.12
C GLN A 104 17.75 37.95 -53.88
N GLN A 105 17.22 38.62 -54.92
CA GLN A 105 16.21 39.67 -54.69
C GLN A 105 14.74 39.24 -54.80
N GLN A 106 14.41 38.05 -55.33
CA GLN A 106 13.02 37.56 -55.35
C GLN A 106 12.69 36.53 -54.26
N GLN A 107 13.69 35.91 -53.60
CA GLN A 107 13.45 35.02 -52.46
C GLN A 107 13.45 35.74 -51.10
N GLN A 108 13.93 36.98 -51.04
CA GLN A 108 14.04 37.71 -49.77
C GLN A 108 12.73 38.37 -49.32
N GLN A 109 11.75 38.57 -50.20
CA GLN A 109 10.43 39.10 -49.83
C GLN A 109 9.43 38.05 -49.32
N GLN A 110 9.65 36.76 -49.59
CA GLN A 110 8.84 35.67 -49.00
C GLN A 110 9.43 35.09 -47.69
N LEU A 111 10.69 35.40 -47.36
CA LEU A 111 11.32 34.95 -46.11
C LEU A 111 11.14 35.93 -44.93
N LEU A 112 10.71 37.17 -45.20
CA LEU A 112 10.52 38.21 -44.18
C LEU A 112 9.13 38.20 -43.52
N THR A 113 8.19 37.38 -43.98
CA THR A 113 6.85 37.26 -43.35
C THR A 113 6.72 36.10 -42.36
N ASN A 114 7.69 35.19 -42.27
CA ASN A 114 7.63 34.03 -41.37
C ASN A 114 8.50 34.14 -40.10
N SER A 115 9.15 35.28 -39.86
CA SER A 115 10.18 35.41 -38.82
C SER A 115 9.80 36.34 -37.66
N THR A 116 8.55 36.30 -37.21
CA THR A 116 8.17 36.76 -35.87
C THR A 116 7.16 35.80 -35.26
N LEU A 117 7.52 34.51 -35.18
CA LEU A 117 6.85 33.62 -34.22
C LEU A 117 7.13 34.24 -32.85
N SER A 118 6.10 34.84 -32.26
CA SER A 118 6.20 35.62 -31.04
C SER A 118 6.95 34.80 -29.98
N LEU A 119 7.90 35.42 -29.28
CA LEU A 119 8.58 34.78 -28.15
C LEU A 119 7.58 34.21 -27.13
N ALA A 120 6.37 34.78 -27.04
CA ALA A 120 5.28 34.25 -26.26
C ALA A 120 4.76 32.90 -26.76
N ASP A 121 4.65 32.70 -28.07
CA ASP A 121 4.23 31.42 -28.69
C ASP A 121 5.33 30.36 -28.61
N ALA A 122 6.61 30.77 -28.63
CA ALA A 122 7.75 29.87 -28.40
C ALA A 122 7.89 29.43 -26.93
N LEU A 123 7.48 30.29 -25.97
CA LEU A 123 7.53 30.00 -24.53
C LEU A 123 6.26 29.34 -23.99
N ALA A 124 5.14 29.42 -24.71
CA ALA A 124 3.87 28.81 -24.32
C ALA A 124 3.98 27.28 -24.05
N PRO A 125 4.68 26.47 -24.88
CA PRO A 125 4.89 25.05 -24.60
C PRO A 125 5.68 24.80 -23.31
N ALA A 126 6.71 25.61 -23.05
CA ALA A 126 7.52 25.49 -21.83
C ALA A 126 6.72 25.89 -20.58
N ALA A 127 5.89 26.92 -20.66
CA ALA A 127 4.99 27.33 -19.59
C ALA A 127 3.91 26.28 -19.30
N ILE A 128 3.37 25.63 -20.34
CA ILE A 128 2.41 24.52 -20.19
C ILE A 128 3.09 23.30 -19.56
N ALA A 129 4.30 22.95 -20.00
CA ALA A 129 5.09 21.86 -19.41
C ALA A 129 5.40 22.11 -17.92
N ALA A 130 5.80 23.33 -17.56
CA ALA A 130 6.07 23.70 -16.17
C ALA A 130 4.80 23.66 -15.29
N LYS A 131 3.65 24.13 -15.82
CA LYS A 131 2.35 24.03 -15.12
C LYS A 131 1.94 22.57 -14.89
N ASN A 132 2.13 21.70 -15.87
CA ASN A 132 1.84 20.28 -15.76
C ASN A 132 2.77 19.58 -14.77
N ASP A 133 4.05 19.96 -14.73
CA ASP A 133 5.00 19.42 -13.75
C ASP A 133 4.63 19.82 -12.32
N LEU A 134 4.29 21.09 -12.09
CA LEU A 134 3.84 21.55 -10.78
C LEU A 134 2.54 20.85 -10.34
N ALA A 135 1.55 20.73 -11.24
CA ALA A 135 0.30 20.03 -10.94
C ALA A 135 0.55 18.56 -10.57
N ARG A 136 1.48 17.89 -11.26
CA ARG A 136 1.93 16.54 -10.95
C ARG A 136 2.55 16.45 -9.55
N ARG A 137 3.50 17.33 -9.21
CA ARG A 137 4.15 17.31 -7.89
C ARG A 137 3.15 17.58 -6.75
N VAL A 138 2.23 18.52 -6.94
CA VAL A 138 1.18 18.82 -5.96
C VAL A 138 0.22 17.65 -5.80
N SER A 139 -0.19 17.00 -6.90
CA SER A 139 -1.02 15.79 -6.88
C SER A 139 -0.34 14.65 -6.09
N ILE A 140 0.96 14.45 -6.28
CA ILE A 140 1.76 13.48 -5.52
C ILE A 140 1.76 13.81 -4.03
N ASP A 141 2.01 15.06 -3.66
CA ASP A 141 2.05 15.46 -2.24
C ASP A 141 0.69 15.31 -1.55
N ILE A 142 -0.41 15.63 -2.25
CA ILE A 142 -1.77 15.46 -1.73
C ILE A 142 -2.08 13.99 -1.52
N TRP A 143 -1.75 13.16 -2.51
CA TRP A 143 -1.89 11.70 -2.40
C TRP A 143 -1.13 11.17 -1.18
N PHE A 144 0.13 11.58 -1.06
CA PHE A 144 1.01 11.15 0.02
C PHE A 144 0.49 11.60 1.39
N ALA A 145 0.07 12.85 1.52
CA ALA A 145 -0.40 13.41 2.79
C ALA A 145 -1.65 12.70 3.33
N ILE A 146 -2.66 12.51 2.48
CA ILE A 146 -3.91 11.85 2.90
C ILE A 146 -3.68 10.35 3.11
N GLY A 147 -2.91 9.71 2.22
CA GLY A 147 -2.59 8.29 2.29
C GLY A 147 -1.71 7.92 3.50
N LEU A 148 -0.86 8.84 3.97
CA LEU A 148 0.00 8.65 5.14
C LEU A 148 -0.81 8.27 6.39
N THR A 149 -1.94 8.94 6.64
CA THR A 149 -2.80 8.63 7.80
C THR A 149 -3.37 7.22 7.71
N ALA A 150 -3.83 6.81 6.52
CA ALA A 150 -4.34 5.46 6.29
C ALA A 150 -3.24 4.39 6.45
N ALA A 151 -2.01 4.69 6.04
CA ALA A 151 -0.86 3.81 6.22
C ALA A 151 -0.47 3.65 7.70
N LEU A 152 -0.42 4.75 8.46
CA LEU A 152 -0.16 4.71 9.90
C LEU A 152 -1.24 3.92 10.65
N ASP A 153 -2.50 4.10 10.27
CA ASP A 153 -3.61 3.36 10.87
C ASP A 153 -3.55 1.87 10.51
N ALA A 154 -3.19 1.53 9.27
CA ALA A 154 -2.99 0.13 8.87
C ALA A 154 -1.86 -0.52 9.68
N ILE A 155 -0.74 0.18 9.91
CA ILE A 155 0.36 -0.30 10.76
C ILE A 155 -0.16 -0.54 12.19
N ALA A 156 -0.86 0.43 12.77
CA ALA A 156 -1.43 0.30 14.11
C ALA A 156 -2.37 -0.90 14.25
N VAL A 157 -3.19 -1.17 13.22
CA VAL A 157 -4.06 -2.35 13.19
C VAL A 157 -3.26 -3.64 13.06
N VAL A 158 -2.20 -3.67 12.26
CA VAL A 158 -1.31 -4.85 12.15
C VAL A 158 -0.66 -5.18 13.50
N LEU A 159 -0.27 -4.16 14.27
CA LEU A 159 0.29 -4.32 15.61
C LEU A 159 -0.71 -4.89 16.63
N THR A 160 -2.00 -4.99 16.30
CA THR A 160 -2.97 -5.71 17.15
C THR A 160 -2.83 -7.22 17.08
N PHE A 161 -2.11 -7.74 16.07
CA PHE A 161 -1.98 -9.17 15.77
C PHE A 161 -3.34 -9.89 15.68
N ASN A 162 -4.41 -9.18 15.32
CA ASN A 162 -5.73 -9.78 15.10
C ASN A 162 -5.95 -9.92 13.59
N GLY A 163 -5.70 -11.12 13.04
CA GLY A 163 -5.79 -11.37 11.60
C GLY A 163 -7.16 -11.07 10.99
N LEU A 164 -8.24 -11.29 11.76
CA LEU A 164 -9.60 -10.97 11.33
C LEU A 164 -9.80 -9.46 11.24
N LEU A 165 -9.35 -8.71 12.26
CA LEU A 165 -9.41 -7.25 12.25
C LEU A 165 -8.54 -6.65 11.15
N ILE A 166 -7.30 -7.14 10.98
CA ILE A 166 -6.38 -6.70 9.92
C ILE A 166 -7.05 -6.85 8.55
N ARG A 167 -7.62 -8.03 8.28
CA ARG A 167 -8.32 -8.29 7.02
C ARG A 167 -9.50 -7.35 6.83
N ARG A 168 -10.39 -7.25 7.83
CA ARG A 168 -11.58 -6.40 7.75
C ARG A 168 -11.22 -4.93 7.61
N PHE A 169 -10.26 -4.42 8.38
CA PHE A 169 -9.81 -3.04 8.27
C PHE A 169 -9.22 -2.76 6.89
N HIS A 170 -8.42 -3.67 6.33
CA HIS A 170 -7.81 -3.47 5.03
C HIS A 170 -8.87 -3.35 3.91
N PHE A 171 -9.83 -4.28 3.85
CA PHE A 171 -10.91 -4.24 2.85
C PHE A 171 -11.93 -3.13 3.14
N ALA A 172 -12.36 -2.98 4.38
CA ALA A 172 -13.39 -2.03 4.78
C ALA A 172 -12.91 -0.58 4.71
N VAL A 173 -11.67 -0.31 5.13
CA VAL A 173 -11.17 1.05 5.36
C VAL A 173 -10.01 1.39 4.43
N SER A 174 -8.89 0.66 4.50
CA SER A 174 -7.65 1.06 3.81
C SER A 174 -7.87 1.22 2.30
N GLN A 175 -8.46 0.22 1.65
CA GLN A 175 -8.72 0.28 0.21
C GLN A 175 -9.61 1.47 -0.20
N ARG A 176 -10.65 1.76 0.57
CA ARG A 176 -11.57 2.88 0.29
C ARG A 176 -10.88 4.24 0.44
N ILE A 177 -10.12 4.43 1.51
CA ILE A 177 -9.39 5.69 1.74
C ILE A 177 -8.30 5.87 0.68
N MET A 178 -7.56 4.82 0.32
CA MET A 178 -6.54 4.89 -0.75
C MET A 178 -7.16 5.19 -2.12
N PHE A 179 -8.35 4.65 -2.41
CA PHE A 179 -9.10 5.00 -3.62
C PHE A 179 -9.53 6.47 -3.61
N LEU A 180 -10.15 6.95 -2.54
CA LEU A 180 -10.54 8.37 -2.38
C LEU A 180 -9.34 9.30 -2.56
N THR A 181 -8.22 8.94 -1.93
CA THR A 181 -6.97 9.69 -2.00
C THR A 181 -6.45 9.77 -3.44
N SER A 182 -6.55 8.68 -4.19
CA SER A 182 -6.21 8.61 -5.62
C SER A 182 -7.17 9.46 -6.47
N ALA A 183 -8.46 9.43 -6.19
CA ALA A 183 -9.45 10.25 -6.88
C ALA A 183 -9.24 11.76 -6.63
N ILE A 184 -8.99 12.17 -5.38
CA ILE A 184 -8.70 13.57 -5.01
C ILE A 184 -7.40 14.03 -5.69
N SER A 185 -6.35 13.20 -5.62
CA SER A 185 -5.07 13.49 -6.26
C SER A 185 -5.22 13.66 -7.78
N TYR A 186 -5.97 12.78 -8.43
CA TYR A 186 -6.27 12.86 -9.86
C TYR A 186 -7.06 14.12 -10.21
N ALA A 187 -8.05 14.49 -9.38
CA ALA A 187 -8.82 15.71 -9.58
C ALA A 187 -7.92 16.96 -9.55
N VAL A 188 -6.90 16.97 -8.68
CA VAL A 188 -5.91 18.05 -8.62
C VAL A 188 -4.99 18.04 -9.83
N LEU A 189 -4.57 16.86 -10.30
CA LEU A 189 -3.76 16.72 -11.51
C LEU A 189 -4.50 17.26 -12.74
N GLN A 190 -5.80 16.96 -12.86
CA GLN A 190 -6.65 17.35 -13.99
C GLN A 190 -7.40 18.66 -13.79
N ARG A 191 -7.05 19.44 -12.75
CA ARG A 191 -7.78 20.66 -12.36
C ARG A 191 -7.91 21.71 -13.46
N HIS A 192 -7.00 21.73 -14.43
CA HIS A 192 -6.99 22.68 -15.56
C HIS A 192 -7.39 22.04 -16.89
N ALA A 193 -7.80 20.78 -16.88
CA ALA A 193 -8.14 20.00 -18.06
C ALA A 193 -9.57 19.47 -17.95
N PHE A 194 -9.74 18.15 -17.89
CA PHE A 194 -11.06 17.52 -17.88
C PHE A 194 -11.95 17.99 -16.70
N VAL A 195 -11.37 18.16 -15.51
CA VAL A 195 -12.14 18.54 -14.31
C VAL A 195 -12.66 19.97 -14.38
N ALA A 196 -11.86 20.91 -14.88
CA ALA A 196 -12.33 22.29 -15.10
C ALA A 196 -13.38 22.38 -16.21
N ARG A 197 -13.22 21.62 -17.28
CA ARG A 197 -14.15 21.64 -18.43
C ARG A 197 -15.47 20.96 -18.11
N HIS A 198 -15.45 19.90 -17.31
CA HIS A 198 -16.63 19.10 -16.98
C HIS A 198 -16.68 18.76 -15.49
N PRO A 199 -16.91 19.74 -14.60
CA PRO A 199 -16.85 19.53 -13.16
C PRO A 199 -17.94 18.58 -12.66
N LEU A 200 -19.18 18.74 -13.14
CA LEU A 200 -20.30 17.86 -12.78
C LEU A 200 -20.08 16.43 -13.30
N THR A 201 -19.64 16.28 -14.55
CA THR A 201 -19.35 14.96 -15.14
C THR A 201 -18.20 14.27 -14.41
N SER A 202 -17.13 15.01 -14.08
CA SER A 202 -15.99 14.47 -13.32
C SER A 202 -16.42 14.00 -11.94
N LEU A 203 -17.27 14.78 -11.25
CA LEU A 203 -17.84 14.39 -9.96
C LEU A 203 -18.73 13.15 -10.10
N ALA A 204 -19.62 13.11 -11.09
CA ALA A 204 -20.50 11.97 -11.33
C ALA A 204 -19.71 10.68 -11.65
N ILE A 205 -18.68 10.77 -12.49
CA ILE A 205 -17.77 9.66 -12.79
C ILE A 205 -17.02 9.22 -11.52
N GLY A 206 -16.47 10.15 -10.75
CA GLY A 206 -15.75 9.85 -9.52
C GLY A 206 -16.63 9.13 -8.48
N VAL A 207 -17.85 9.62 -8.27
CA VAL A 207 -18.85 8.98 -7.40
C VAL A 207 -19.25 7.61 -7.93
N GLY A 208 -19.52 7.49 -9.24
CA GLY A 208 -19.87 6.23 -9.87
C GLY A 208 -18.78 5.17 -9.72
N LEU A 209 -17.52 5.53 -10.00
CA LEU A 209 -16.37 4.65 -9.82
C LEU A 209 -16.19 4.25 -8.35
N TYR A 210 -16.36 5.18 -7.42
CA TYR A 210 -16.31 4.87 -5.99
C TYR A 210 -17.40 3.87 -5.60
N MET A 211 -18.65 4.07 -6.04
CA MET A 211 -19.76 3.15 -5.75
C MET A 211 -19.53 1.75 -6.34
N VAL A 212 -18.98 1.67 -7.56
CA VAL A 212 -18.65 0.37 -8.18
C VAL A 212 -17.55 -0.33 -7.39
N PHE A 213 -16.50 0.41 -7.02
CA PHE A 213 -15.39 -0.12 -6.22
C PHE A 213 -15.85 -0.57 -4.82
N ASP A 214 -16.68 0.24 -4.16
CA ASP A 214 -17.30 -0.04 -2.87
C ASP A 214 -18.12 -1.33 -2.90
N LYS A 215 -19.02 -1.47 -3.87
CA LYS A 215 -19.81 -2.69 -4.09
C LYS A 215 -18.94 -3.91 -4.39
N ALA A 216 -17.87 -3.73 -5.17
CA ALA A 216 -16.94 -4.82 -5.44
C ALA A 216 -16.25 -5.28 -4.15
N LEU A 217 -15.72 -4.36 -3.34
CA LEU A 217 -15.08 -4.67 -2.06
C LEU A 217 -16.03 -5.40 -1.10
N ASP A 218 -17.28 -4.95 -0.98
CA ASP A 218 -18.27 -5.60 -0.14
C ASP A 218 -18.58 -7.04 -0.59
N ARG A 219 -18.60 -7.28 -1.90
CA ARG A 219 -18.81 -8.64 -2.44
C ARG A 219 -17.64 -9.58 -2.13
N PHE A 220 -16.41 -9.07 -2.09
CA PHE A 220 -15.21 -9.87 -1.80
C PHE A 220 -14.91 -10.02 -0.32
N GLU A 221 -15.46 -9.17 0.54
CA GLU A 221 -15.42 -9.35 1.98
C GLU A 221 -16.30 -10.54 2.38
N ARG A 222 -15.74 -11.76 2.34
CA ARG A 222 -16.46 -12.97 2.75
C ARG A 222 -16.98 -12.81 4.20
N PRO A 223 -18.26 -13.16 4.46
CA PRO A 223 -18.78 -13.28 5.82
C PRO A 223 -17.83 -14.14 6.67
N GLY A 224 -17.58 -13.74 7.91
CA GLY A 224 -16.79 -14.56 8.83
C GLY A 224 -17.40 -15.97 8.95
N PRO A 225 -16.59 -17.01 9.24
CA PRO A 225 -17.13 -18.35 9.48
C PRO A 225 -18.23 -18.31 10.55
N GLN A 226 -19.30 -19.09 10.35
CA GLN A 226 -20.42 -19.16 11.28
C GLN A 226 -19.91 -19.42 12.70
N GLY A 227 -20.28 -18.56 13.65
CA GLY A 227 -19.78 -18.58 15.03
C GLY A 227 -18.66 -17.56 15.36
N THR A 228 -18.03 -16.93 14.37
CA THR A 228 -17.14 -15.77 14.64
C THR A 228 -17.96 -14.51 14.91
N THR A 229 -18.19 -14.25 16.19
CA THR A 229 -18.88 -13.04 16.67
C THR A 229 -18.04 -11.80 16.38
N ALA A 230 -18.70 -10.65 16.19
CA ALA A 230 -18.00 -9.36 16.06
C ALA A 230 -17.08 -9.06 17.27
N THR A 231 -17.36 -9.66 18.43
CA THR A 231 -16.48 -9.63 19.61
C THR A 231 -15.11 -10.28 19.40
N SER A 232 -14.94 -11.29 18.53
CA SER A 232 -13.62 -11.87 18.26
C SER A 232 -12.73 -10.94 17.41
N ALA A 233 -13.34 -10.12 16.56
CA ALA A 233 -12.67 -9.08 15.77
C ALA A 233 -12.41 -7.78 16.57
N SER A 234 -13.06 -7.60 17.72
CA SER A 234 -13.03 -6.35 18.52
C SER A 234 -12.15 -6.50 19.77
N ARG A 235 -11.00 -7.13 19.62
CA ARG A 235 -10.03 -7.35 20.70
C ARG A 235 -8.61 -7.44 20.16
N TRP A 236 -7.65 -7.18 21.03
CA TRP A 236 -6.25 -7.49 20.76
C TRP A 236 -6.08 -8.99 20.51
N GLY A 237 -5.34 -9.32 19.46
CA GLY A 237 -4.87 -10.69 19.22
C GLY A 237 -3.62 -10.97 20.04
N SER A 238 -3.15 -12.21 20.01
CA SER A 238 -1.80 -12.55 20.47
C SER A 238 -0.97 -12.96 19.27
N LEU A 239 0.33 -12.65 19.31
CA LEU A 239 1.28 -13.09 18.28
C LEU A 239 1.21 -14.61 18.06
N GLN A 240 1.03 -15.37 19.15
CA GLN A 240 0.88 -16.82 19.11
C GLN A 240 -0.38 -17.26 18.36
N ARG A 241 -1.54 -16.65 18.62
CA ARG A 241 -2.80 -16.98 17.90
C ARG A 241 -2.72 -16.57 16.44
N TYR A 242 -2.15 -15.40 16.14
CA TYR A 242 -1.97 -14.95 14.77
C TYR A 242 -1.03 -15.87 13.98
N SER A 243 0.06 -16.30 14.60
CA SER A 243 0.93 -17.32 14.03
C SER A 243 0.17 -18.64 13.83
N ALA A 244 -0.56 -19.13 14.84
CA ALA A 244 -1.33 -20.36 14.74
C ALA A 244 -2.31 -20.34 13.55
N ASP A 245 -3.04 -19.23 13.37
CA ASP A 245 -3.97 -19.03 12.24
C ASP A 245 -3.27 -19.12 10.87
N LEU A 246 -2.02 -18.65 10.77
CA LEU A 246 -1.21 -18.74 9.55
C LEU A 246 -0.69 -20.16 9.26
N SER A 247 -0.54 -20.99 10.30
CA SER A 247 -0.13 -22.41 10.17
C SER A 247 -1.28 -23.38 9.91
N LEU A 248 -2.54 -23.01 10.20
CA LEU A 248 -3.69 -23.92 10.07
C LEU A 248 -3.92 -24.44 8.64
N VAL A 249 -3.45 -23.72 7.62
CA VAL A 249 -3.55 -24.13 6.23
C VAL A 249 -2.15 -24.04 5.61
N GLU A 250 -1.41 -25.15 5.58
CA GLU A 250 -0.12 -25.19 4.90
C GLU A 250 -0.29 -25.50 3.41
N SER A 251 0.36 -24.70 2.56
CA SER A 251 0.53 -24.99 1.13
C SER A 251 1.90 -25.63 0.88
N SER A 252 2.03 -26.48 -0.14
CA SER A 252 3.34 -26.90 -0.62
C SER A 252 4.16 -25.70 -1.13
N TRP A 253 5.49 -25.78 -1.09
CA TRP A 253 6.37 -24.74 -1.65
C TRP A 253 6.12 -24.52 -3.15
N SER A 254 5.85 -25.59 -3.91
CA SER A 254 5.52 -25.50 -5.33
C SER A 254 4.24 -24.72 -5.58
N ARG A 255 3.18 -24.99 -4.80
CA ARG A 255 1.92 -24.26 -4.91
C ARG A 255 2.09 -22.80 -4.47
N ALA A 256 2.82 -22.55 -3.38
CA ALA A 256 3.13 -21.20 -2.94
C ALA A 256 3.88 -20.42 -4.02
N ALA A 257 4.92 -21.00 -4.62
CA ALA A 257 5.71 -20.38 -5.68
C ALA A 257 4.87 -20.07 -6.93
N LEU A 258 4.01 -20.99 -7.36
CA LEU A 258 3.09 -20.75 -8.49
C LEU A 258 2.16 -19.56 -8.22
N LEU A 259 1.53 -19.53 -7.04
CA LEU A 259 0.63 -18.44 -6.65
C LEU A 259 1.39 -17.11 -6.57
N SER A 260 2.57 -17.10 -5.96
CA SER A 260 3.44 -15.91 -5.88
C SER A 260 3.88 -15.42 -7.26
N ALA A 261 4.21 -16.32 -8.18
CA ALA A 261 4.60 -15.98 -9.55
C ALA A 261 3.43 -15.35 -10.32
N CYS A 262 2.22 -15.89 -10.20
CA CYS A 262 1.02 -15.31 -10.82
C CYS A 262 0.71 -13.91 -10.28
N VAL A 263 0.72 -13.74 -8.96
CA VAL A 263 0.45 -12.44 -8.31
C VAL A 263 1.53 -11.43 -8.65
N GLY A 264 2.80 -11.78 -8.43
CA GLY A 264 3.94 -10.91 -8.75
C GLY A 264 4.01 -10.54 -10.23
N GLY A 265 3.79 -11.52 -11.12
CA GLY A 265 3.76 -11.30 -12.57
C GLY A 265 2.64 -10.37 -13.01
N PHE A 266 1.45 -10.49 -12.39
CA PHE A 266 0.35 -9.54 -12.64
C PHE A 266 0.73 -8.12 -12.18
N GLY A 267 1.33 -7.98 -11.00
CA GLY A 267 1.81 -6.69 -10.50
C GLY A 267 2.81 -6.01 -11.44
N LEU A 268 3.79 -6.76 -11.97
CA LEU A 268 4.75 -6.25 -12.94
C LEU A 268 4.09 -5.91 -14.28
N SER A 269 3.15 -6.73 -14.74
CA SER A 269 2.40 -6.48 -15.97
C SER A 269 1.60 -5.18 -15.87
N LEU A 270 0.94 -4.94 -14.73
CA LEU A 270 0.27 -3.66 -14.47
C LEU A 270 1.26 -2.49 -14.53
N THR A 271 2.47 -2.63 -13.97
CA THR A 271 3.52 -1.60 -14.04
C THR A 271 3.94 -1.29 -15.48
N MET A 272 3.96 -2.28 -16.36
CA MET A 272 4.30 -2.10 -17.78
C MET A 272 3.14 -1.50 -18.59
N LEU A 273 1.91 -1.85 -18.28
CA LEU A 273 0.73 -1.54 -19.09
C LEU A 273 -0.02 -0.28 -18.63
N VAL A 274 0.02 0.05 -17.33
CA VAL A 274 -0.70 1.20 -16.79
C VAL A 274 0.13 2.47 -16.99
N PRO A 275 -0.42 3.50 -17.66
CA PRO A 275 0.32 4.72 -17.94
C PRO A 275 0.64 5.51 -16.65
N PRO A 276 1.76 6.27 -16.61
CA PRO A 276 2.23 6.95 -15.41
C PRO A 276 1.22 7.83 -14.65
N PRO A 277 0.29 8.57 -15.31
CA PRO A 277 -0.72 9.33 -14.59
C PRO A 277 -1.68 8.49 -13.75
N TRP A 278 -1.74 7.17 -14.02
CA TRP A 278 -2.61 6.20 -13.38
C TRP A 278 -1.82 5.20 -12.52
N SER A 279 -0.50 5.39 -12.36
CA SER A 279 0.38 4.47 -11.62
C SER A 279 -0.05 4.27 -10.17
N ALA A 280 -0.66 5.28 -9.54
CA ALA A 280 -1.23 5.18 -8.19
C ALA A 280 -2.34 4.12 -8.07
N LEU A 281 -3.01 3.73 -9.17
CA LEU A 281 -4.00 2.65 -9.17
C LEU A 281 -3.37 1.26 -9.26
N VAL A 282 -2.12 1.13 -9.71
CA VAL A 282 -1.45 -0.18 -9.87
C VAL A 282 -1.49 -0.98 -8.57
N PRO A 283 -1.10 -0.42 -7.40
CA PRO A 283 -1.24 -1.14 -6.13
C PRO A 283 -2.66 -1.54 -5.76
N ILE A 284 -3.66 -0.69 -6.04
CA ILE A 284 -5.07 -0.99 -5.75
C ILE A 284 -5.51 -2.21 -6.56
N MET A 285 -5.22 -2.20 -7.87
CA MET A 285 -5.54 -3.30 -8.77
C MET A 285 -4.77 -4.58 -8.42
N HIS A 286 -3.51 -4.45 -8.01
CA HIS A 286 -2.68 -5.57 -7.58
C HIS A 286 -3.23 -6.25 -6.32
N ILE A 287 -3.62 -5.46 -5.30
CA ILE A 287 -4.21 -5.98 -4.07
C ILE A 287 -5.58 -6.61 -4.33
N PHE A 288 -6.39 -5.97 -5.17
CA PHE A 288 -7.68 -6.51 -5.58
C PHE A 288 -7.50 -7.86 -6.30
N PHE A 289 -6.61 -7.92 -7.29
CA PHE A 289 -6.31 -9.15 -8.02
C PHE A 289 -5.84 -10.27 -7.11
N GLU A 290 -4.88 -10.03 -6.21
CA GLU A 290 -4.41 -11.05 -5.27
C GLU A 290 -5.59 -11.64 -4.47
N SER A 291 -6.46 -10.78 -3.98
CA SER A 291 -7.61 -11.16 -3.17
C SER A 291 -8.60 -12.03 -3.96
N VAL A 292 -8.90 -11.63 -5.21
CA VAL A 292 -9.80 -12.37 -6.11
C VAL A 292 -9.18 -13.70 -6.54
N PHE A 293 -7.91 -13.67 -6.94
CA PHE A 293 -7.17 -14.82 -7.43
C PHE A 293 -7.03 -15.90 -6.35
N LEU A 294 -6.57 -15.55 -5.15
CA LEU A 294 -6.49 -16.51 -4.05
C LEU A 294 -7.86 -17.07 -3.68
N SER A 295 -8.89 -16.22 -3.65
CA SER A 295 -10.27 -16.63 -3.41
C SER A 295 -10.77 -17.66 -4.44
N ALA A 296 -10.51 -17.41 -5.73
CA ALA A 296 -10.90 -18.30 -6.83
C ALA A 296 -10.11 -19.63 -6.82
N MET A 297 -8.83 -19.58 -6.44
CA MET A 297 -7.97 -20.77 -6.33
C MET A 297 -8.21 -21.57 -5.04
N GLY A 298 -9.21 -21.19 -4.23
CA GLY A 298 -9.47 -21.79 -2.92
C GLY A 298 -8.26 -21.72 -1.97
N ALA A 299 -7.36 -20.77 -2.20
CA ALA A 299 -6.11 -20.60 -1.47
C ALA A 299 -6.26 -19.55 -0.38
N LYS A 300 -5.44 -19.66 0.66
CA LYS A 300 -5.29 -18.65 1.72
C LYS A 300 -3.86 -18.11 1.71
N ARG A 301 -3.64 -16.96 2.33
CA ARG A 301 -2.30 -16.42 2.57
C ARG A 301 -1.61 -17.28 3.65
N THR A 302 -0.83 -18.27 3.22
CA THR A 302 -0.05 -19.15 4.10
C THR A 302 1.32 -18.53 4.41
N ALA A 303 2.00 -19.00 5.46
CA ALA A 303 3.33 -18.49 5.78
C ALA A 303 4.33 -18.62 4.61
N ARG A 304 4.35 -19.78 3.92
CA ARG A 304 5.22 -20.01 2.75
C ARG A 304 4.88 -19.10 1.57
N TYR A 305 3.59 -18.90 1.30
CA TYR A 305 3.15 -17.95 0.29
C TYR A 305 3.56 -16.51 0.65
N LEU A 306 3.43 -16.11 1.91
CA LEU A 306 3.79 -14.77 2.36
C LEU A 306 5.30 -14.52 2.23
N ILE A 307 6.15 -15.49 2.57
CA ILE A 307 7.61 -15.37 2.37
C ILE A 307 7.97 -15.09 0.90
N LEU A 308 7.31 -15.79 -0.04
CA LEU A 308 7.61 -15.67 -1.46
C LEU A 308 6.93 -14.46 -2.12
N CYS A 309 5.67 -14.19 -1.79
CA CYS A 309 4.85 -13.17 -2.44
C CYS A 309 5.05 -11.77 -1.85
N SER A 310 5.23 -11.66 -0.53
CA SER A 310 5.29 -10.34 0.13
C SER A 310 6.42 -9.46 -0.43
N PRO A 311 7.64 -9.97 -0.69
CA PRO A 311 8.71 -9.16 -1.28
C PRO A 311 8.31 -8.49 -2.60
N VAL A 312 7.84 -9.25 -3.60
CA VAL A 312 7.44 -8.70 -4.90
C VAL A 312 6.21 -7.80 -4.77
N PHE A 313 5.26 -8.19 -3.92
CA PHE A 313 4.02 -7.46 -3.72
C PHE A 313 4.28 -6.08 -3.09
N PHE A 314 4.98 -6.05 -1.95
CA PHE A 314 5.33 -4.79 -1.29
C PHE A 314 6.31 -3.95 -2.09
N ALA A 315 7.23 -4.56 -2.85
CA ALA A 315 8.12 -3.81 -3.74
C ALA A 315 7.34 -3.04 -4.80
N ASN A 316 6.37 -3.68 -5.46
CA ASN A 316 5.57 -3.01 -6.48
C ASN A 316 4.73 -1.86 -5.88
N ILE A 317 4.15 -2.08 -4.70
CA ILE A 317 3.45 -1.01 -3.96
C ILE A 317 4.42 0.12 -3.60
N CYS A 318 5.58 -0.21 -3.03
CA CYS A 318 6.62 0.75 -2.64
C CYS A 318 7.06 1.62 -3.83
N VAL A 319 7.22 1.04 -5.02
CA VAL A 319 7.60 1.79 -6.22
C VAL A 319 6.55 2.83 -6.59
N HIS A 320 5.29 2.42 -6.74
CA HIS A 320 4.23 3.30 -7.24
C HIS A 320 3.73 4.31 -6.21
N TRP A 321 3.69 3.92 -4.93
CA TRP A 321 3.20 4.75 -3.84
C TRP A 321 4.31 5.44 -3.04
N GLY A 322 5.58 5.19 -3.37
CA GLY A 322 6.73 5.72 -2.62
C GLY A 322 7.86 6.18 -3.55
N VAL A 323 8.63 5.24 -4.11
CA VAL A 323 9.87 5.53 -4.85
C VAL A 323 9.63 6.48 -6.02
N SER A 324 8.56 6.29 -6.80
CA SER A 324 8.22 7.17 -7.92
C SER A 324 8.01 8.62 -7.48
N ALA A 325 7.34 8.82 -6.33
CA ALA A 325 7.16 10.13 -5.72
C ALA A 325 8.50 10.73 -5.26
N LEU A 326 9.39 9.91 -4.67
CA LEU A 326 10.71 10.34 -4.20
C LEU A 326 11.64 10.76 -5.33
N VAL A 327 11.70 9.97 -6.40
CA VAL A 327 12.57 10.27 -7.55
C VAL A 327 12.08 11.51 -8.29
N SER A 328 10.76 11.69 -8.39
CA SER A 328 10.18 12.85 -9.08
C SER A 328 10.30 14.15 -8.27
N ALA A 329 10.07 14.08 -6.95
CA ALA A 329 10.13 15.23 -6.06
C ALA A 329 10.38 14.77 -4.61
N PRO A 330 11.62 14.75 -4.12
CA PRO A 330 11.91 14.31 -2.74
C PRO A 330 11.43 15.31 -1.69
N ARG A 331 11.33 16.60 -2.07
CA ARG A 331 10.80 17.70 -1.24
C ARG A 331 9.31 17.89 -1.49
N LEU A 332 8.58 18.36 -0.48
CA LEU A 332 7.21 18.84 -0.68
C LEU A 332 7.20 20.05 -1.63
N ALA A 333 6.33 20.02 -2.63
CA ALA A 333 5.93 21.13 -3.49
C ALA A 333 4.83 21.98 -2.84
N ILE A 334 3.99 21.38 -1.99
CA ILE A 334 3.02 22.13 -1.17
C ILE A 334 3.65 22.70 0.10
N ARG A 335 3.00 23.70 0.70
CA ARG A 335 3.43 24.28 1.99
C ARG A 335 3.36 23.20 3.09
N PRO A 336 4.34 23.14 4.02
CA PRO A 336 4.32 22.22 5.15
C PRO A 336 3.03 22.25 5.99
N SER A 337 2.46 23.43 6.20
CA SER A 337 1.18 23.58 6.92
C SER A 337 0.01 22.93 6.17
N LEU A 338 -0.04 23.09 4.84
CA LEU A 338 -1.05 22.45 4.01
C LEU A 338 -0.87 20.92 4.01
N PHE A 339 0.37 20.43 3.99
CA PHE A 339 0.66 19.01 4.11
C PHE A 339 0.10 18.43 5.42
N LEU A 340 0.38 19.06 6.56
CA LEU A 340 -0.13 18.61 7.86
C LEU A 340 -1.67 18.73 7.96
N ALA A 341 -2.26 19.77 7.36
CA ALA A 341 -3.72 19.87 7.27
C ALA A 341 -4.33 18.71 6.46
N LEU A 342 -3.68 18.27 5.38
CA LEU A 342 -4.11 17.12 4.58
C LEU A 342 -3.94 15.78 5.31
N VAL A 343 -2.92 15.64 6.16
CA VAL A 343 -2.79 14.49 7.08
C VAL A 343 -3.99 14.42 8.03
N LEU A 344 -4.40 15.57 8.59
CA LEU A 344 -5.61 15.65 9.43
C LEU A 344 -6.89 15.41 8.63
N LEU A 345 -6.95 15.85 7.37
CA LEU A 345 -8.06 15.55 6.47
C LEU A 345 -8.19 14.02 6.26
N GLY A 346 -7.09 13.29 6.13
CA GLY A 346 -7.12 11.83 6.08
C GLY A 346 -7.79 11.19 7.32
N ARG A 347 -7.55 11.76 8.51
CA ARG A 347 -8.23 11.33 9.75
C ARG A 347 -9.72 11.64 9.71
N VAL A 348 -10.10 12.83 9.23
CA VAL A 348 -11.51 13.22 9.08
C VAL A 348 -12.24 12.30 8.09
N LEU A 349 -11.61 11.96 6.96
CA LEU A 349 -12.18 11.03 5.97
C LEU A 349 -12.44 9.65 6.57
N LEU A 350 -11.50 9.13 7.38
CA LEU A 350 -11.71 7.89 8.12
C LEU A 350 -12.91 8.00 9.06
N ASP A 351 -12.96 9.05 9.88
CA ASP A 351 -14.01 9.23 10.88
C ASP A 351 -15.40 9.38 10.21
N LEU A 352 -15.46 10.06 9.06
CA LEU A 352 -16.67 10.14 8.23
C LEU A 352 -17.07 8.78 7.66
N LEU A 353 -16.11 8.00 7.14
CA LEU A 353 -16.37 6.65 6.63
C LEU A 353 -16.92 5.73 7.72
N LEU A 354 -16.36 5.82 8.93
CA LEU A 354 -16.84 5.08 10.12
C LEU A 354 -18.23 5.53 10.56
N ALA A 355 -18.51 6.84 10.57
CA ALA A 355 -19.79 7.39 11.00
C ALA A 355 -20.94 7.09 10.00
N THR A 356 -20.61 6.91 8.72
CA THR A 356 -21.58 6.73 7.64
C THR A 356 -21.67 5.28 7.17
N GLY A 357 -20.85 4.89 6.19
CA GLY A 357 -20.91 3.59 5.52
C GLY A 357 -20.57 2.41 6.42
N LEU A 358 -19.72 2.62 7.43
CA LEU A 358 -19.24 1.55 8.31
C LEU A 358 -19.81 1.61 9.73
N ARG A 359 -20.89 2.38 9.96
CA ARG A 359 -21.52 2.57 11.27
C ARG A 359 -21.91 1.28 11.98
N ARG A 360 -22.24 0.23 11.21
CA ARG A 360 -22.67 -1.08 11.72
C ARG A 360 -21.51 -2.06 11.98
N ARG A 361 -20.26 -1.62 11.89
CA ARG A 361 -19.06 -2.45 12.08
C ARG A 361 -18.41 -2.16 13.43
N PRO A 362 -18.87 -2.78 14.54
CA PRO A 362 -18.37 -2.49 15.88
C PRO A 362 -16.87 -2.76 16.04
N GLU A 363 -16.30 -3.70 15.28
CA GLU A 363 -14.88 -4.00 15.26
C GLU A 363 -14.01 -2.84 14.76
N LEU A 364 -14.52 -2.07 13.81
CA LEU A 364 -13.80 -0.90 13.28
C LEU A 364 -13.91 0.29 14.24
N HIS A 365 -15.05 0.45 14.91
CA HIS A 365 -15.20 1.40 16.00
C HIS A 365 -14.38 1.02 17.24
N TRP A 366 -14.16 -0.27 17.49
CA TRP A 366 -13.23 -0.72 18.51
C TRP A 366 -11.80 -0.35 18.14
N ALA A 367 -11.37 -0.67 16.91
CA ALA A 367 -10.03 -0.31 16.42
C ALA A 367 -9.79 1.19 16.51
N ARG A 368 -10.78 2.01 16.12
CA ARG A 368 -10.69 3.47 16.20
C ARG A 368 -10.48 4.01 17.61
N ARG A 369 -11.02 3.33 18.63
CA ARG A 369 -10.91 3.72 20.04
C ARG A 369 -9.66 3.20 20.73
N HIS A 370 -9.17 2.01 20.35
CA HIS A 370 -8.15 1.29 21.13
C HIS A 370 -6.86 0.96 20.38
N ALA A 371 -6.89 0.89 19.04
CA ALA A 371 -5.74 0.51 18.24
C ALA A 371 -5.14 1.71 17.48
N LEU A 372 -5.98 2.56 16.90
CA LEU A 372 -5.55 3.68 16.07
C LEU A 372 -5.01 4.85 16.91
N VAL A 373 -4.14 5.66 16.30
CA VAL A 373 -3.66 6.91 16.90
C VAL A 373 -4.85 7.85 17.14
N THR A 374 -4.99 8.33 18.37
CA THR A 374 -6.09 9.23 18.72
C THR A 374 -5.93 10.59 18.03
N THR A 375 -7.04 11.26 17.72
CA THR A 375 -7.02 12.58 17.06
C THR A 375 -6.23 13.61 17.84
N PRO A 376 -6.34 13.71 19.18
CA PRO A 376 -5.54 14.65 19.96
C PRO A 376 -4.04 14.38 19.86
N VAL A 377 -3.62 13.10 19.87
CA VAL A 377 -2.21 12.72 19.71
C VAL A 377 -1.70 13.06 18.31
N LEU A 378 -2.49 12.76 17.28
CA LEU A 378 -2.14 13.12 15.90
C LEU A 378 -2.02 14.65 15.72
N LEU A 379 -2.93 15.41 16.32
CA LEU A 379 -2.89 16.88 16.30
C LEU A 379 -1.65 17.41 17.01
N ALA A 380 -1.37 16.93 18.23
CA ALA A 380 -0.18 17.29 18.99
C ALA A 380 1.11 16.97 18.20
N PHE A 381 1.16 15.81 17.55
CA PHE A 381 2.26 15.42 16.67
C PHE A 381 2.41 16.38 15.47
N CYS A 382 1.31 16.75 14.81
CA CYS A 382 1.35 17.74 13.72
C CYS A 382 1.83 19.12 14.19
N VAL A 383 1.38 19.57 15.37
CA VAL A 383 1.84 20.84 15.97
C VAL A 383 3.34 20.78 16.28
N ALA A 384 3.82 19.68 16.86
CA ALA A 384 5.25 19.48 17.13
C ALA A 384 6.09 19.48 15.85
N LEU A 385 5.65 18.77 14.80
CA LEU A 385 6.30 18.79 13.49
C LEU A 385 6.32 20.19 12.87
N MET A 386 5.23 20.96 13.02
CA MET A 386 5.18 22.33 12.54
C MET A 386 6.12 23.24 13.33
N ALA A 387 6.22 23.09 14.65
CA ALA A 387 7.17 23.83 15.46
C ALA A 387 8.61 23.54 15.05
N LEU A 388 8.97 22.27 14.86
CA LEU A 388 10.28 21.87 14.33
C LEU A 388 10.54 22.44 12.94
N GLN A 389 9.53 22.49 12.08
CA GLN A 389 9.64 23.10 10.76
C GLN A 389 9.89 24.62 10.84
N LEU A 390 9.23 25.32 11.77
CA LEU A 390 9.42 26.76 12.02
C LEU A 390 10.81 27.07 12.60
N LEU A 391 11.40 26.14 13.36
CA LEU A 391 12.79 26.20 13.82
C LEU A 391 13.83 25.95 12.72
N GLY A 392 13.40 25.73 11.46
CA GLY A 392 14.29 25.59 10.32
C GLY A 392 14.86 24.18 10.08
N THR A 393 14.38 23.17 10.82
CA THR A 393 14.87 21.78 10.66
C THR A 393 14.54 21.17 9.28
N GLY A 394 13.51 21.70 8.61
CA GLY A 394 13.03 21.15 7.33
C GLY A 394 12.35 19.78 7.43
N VAL A 395 12.05 19.29 8.64
CA VAL A 395 11.56 17.92 8.87
C VAL A 395 10.30 17.59 8.05
N VAL A 396 9.37 18.53 7.91
CA VAL A 396 8.13 18.33 7.15
C VAL A 396 8.43 18.42 5.65
N THR A 397 9.29 19.35 5.22
CA THR A 397 9.69 19.49 3.81
C THR A 397 10.30 18.21 3.25
N TYR A 398 11.04 17.45 4.06
CA TYR A 398 11.70 16.20 3.69
C TYR A 398 11.05 14.95 4.29
N VAL A 399 9.74 15.01 4.60
CA VAL A 399 9.03 13.90 5.24
C VAL A 399 8.87 12.67 4.34
N LYS A 400 8.88 12.84 3.01
CA LYS A 400 8.62 11.74 2.07
C LYS A 400 9.68 10.63 2.17
N PRO A 401 11.00 10.88 2.06
CA PRO A 401 12.01 9.83 2.15
C PRO A 401 11.94 9.01 3.44
N THR A 402 11.78 9.68 4.58
CA THR A 402 11.74 9.03 5.90
C THR A 402 10.49 8.19 6.07
N MET A 403 9.33 8.70 5.66
CA MET A 403 8.07 7.98 5.78
C MET A 403 7.96 6.81 4.79
N VAL A 404 8.44 6.95 3.55
CA VAL A 404 8.48 5.81 2.61
C VAL A 404 9.34 4.69 3.16
N LEU A 405 10.55 5.01 3.67
CA LEU A 405 11.42 4.01 4.28
C LEU A 405 10.76 3.37 5.51
N ALA A 406 10.19 4.16 6.41
CA ALA A 406 9.54 3.67 7.61
C ALA A 406 8.33 2.79 7.30
N ILE A 407 7.42 3.24 6.44
CA ILE A 407 6.17 2.53 6.13
C ILE A 407 6.45 1.20 5.44
N TYR A 408 7.29 1.19 4.41
CA TYR A 408 7.55 -0.04 3.66
C TYR A 408 8.55 -0.95 4.36
N GLY A 409 9.53 -0.39 5.07
CA GLY A 409 10.45 -1.16 5.90
C GLY A 409 9.73 -1.87 7.05
N LEU A 410 8.89 -1.15 7.82
CA LEU A 410 8.18 -1.73 8.97
C LEU A 410 7.07 -2.69 8.53
N ASN A 411 6.29 -2.35 7.50
CA ASN A 411 5.25 -3.26 7.00
C ASN A 411 5.84 -4.54 6.42
N GLY A 412 6.91 -4.43 5.62
CA GLY A 412 7.62 -5.59 5.12
C GLY A 412 8.16 -6.45 6.27
N ALA A 413 9.00 -5.87 7.12
CA ALA A 413 9.65 -6.60 8.21
C ALA A 413 8.64 -7.29 9.15
N GLY A 414 7.53 -6.63 9.51
CA GLY A 414 6.52 -7.19 10.41
C GLY A 414 5.84 -8.45 9.88
N PHE A 415 5.32 -8.40 8.65
CA PHE A 415 4.65 -9.58 8.04
C PHE A 415 5.63 -10.70 7.75
N LEU A 416 6.83 -10.36 7.27
CA LEU A 416 7.84 -11.35 6.93
C LEU A 416 8.44 -12.03 8.16
N ALA A 417 8.69 -11.30 9.25
CA ALA A 417 9.18 -11.90 10.49
C ALA A 417 8.18 -12.95 11.03
N ILE A 418 6.88 -12.65 11.01
CA ILE A 418 5.85 -13.58 11.49
C ILE A 418 5.77 -14.82 10.59
N ALA A 419 5.82 -14.64 9.27
CA ALA A 419 5.78 -15.76 8.32
C ALA A 419 7.05 -16.64 8.42
N SER A 420 8.23 -16.02 8.51
CA SER A 420 9.51 -16.71 8.74
C SER A 420 9.50 -17.49 10.05
N TYR A 421 8.95 -16.90 11.11
CA TYR A 421 8.81 -17.55 12.41
C TYR A 421 7.93 -18.78 12.31
N ASN A 422 6.76 -18.65 11.67
CA ASN A 422 5.84 -19.77 11.50
C ASN A 422 6.50 -20.92 10.73
N VAL A 423 7.18 -20.63 9.62
CA VAL A 423 7.91 -21.65 8.87
C VAL A 423 9.03 -22.27 9.71
N ALA A 424 9.88 -21.47 10.34
CA ALA A 424 11.02 -21.98 11.08
C ALA A 424 10.66 -22.85 12.29
N PHE A 425 9.59 -22.50 13.02
CA PHE A 425 9.23 -23.14 14.28
C PHE A 425 8.08 -24.15 14.17
N ASN A 426 7.23 -24.07 13.15
CA ASN A 426 6.13 -25.04 12.95
C ASN A 426 6.45 -26.12 11.90
N LEU A 427 7.55 -26.00 11.14
CA LEU A 427 8.04 -27.09 10.27
C LEU A 427 8.44 -28.38 11.05
N GLY A 428 8.50 -28.32 12.38
CA GLY A 428 8.91 -29.43 13.25
C GLY A 428 7.79 -30.28 13.85
N GLU A 429 6.51 -29.88 13.74
CA GLU A 429 5.40 -30.58 14.42
C GLU A 429 4.78 -31.72 13.59
N LYS A 430 5.35 -32.04 12.42
CA LYS A 430 5.03 -33.30 11.72
C LYS A 430 6.19 -34.28 11.88
N LYS A 431 6.17 -35.02 12.99
CA LYS A 431 6.67 -36.39 13.01
C LYS A 431 5.50 -37.32 13.31
#